data_AF-A0A098MEU7-F1
#
_entry.id   AF-A0A098MEU7-F1
#
_cell.length_a   1.000
_cell.length_b   1.000
_cell.length_c   1.000
_cell.angle_alpha   90.00
_cell.angle_beta   90.00
_cell.angle_gamma   90.00
#
_symmetry.space_group_name_H-M   'P 1'
#
loop_
_entity.id
_entity.type
_entity.pdbx_description
1 polymer ?
#
loop_
_entity_poly.entity_id
_entity_poly.type
_entity_poly.pdbx_seq_one_letter_code
_entity_poly.pdbx_strand_id
1 'polypeptide(L)'
;MDANYIVLTPEKYEELKAQLKKDLQEEQVQPSYSSDWEKIKAMVEDKFSDTYGPYRYQIIQGLSAVIRCGVGISQIRYLHGDAGKQAVEMVSEIIERLEVIGNTLREEKSSQRVFRS
;
A
#
# COMPACT_ATOMS: atom_id res chain seq x y z
N MET A 1 -13.81 22.55 -31.27
CA MET A 1 -13.81 21.11 -30.95
C MET A 1 -14.62 20.96 -29.69
N ASP A 2 -15.86 20.54 -29.83
CA ASP A 2 -16.85 20.51 -28.76
C ASP A 2 -16.59 19.36 -27.79
N ALA A 3 -16.60 19.65 -26.49
CA ALA A 3 -16.55 18.64 -25.45
C ALA A 3 -17.86 17.85 -25.45
N ASN A 4 -17.83 16.63 -25.96
CA ASN A 4 -18.95 15.69 -25.86
C ASN A 4 -19.12 15.28 -24.39
N TYR A 5 -19.96 16.00 -23.66
CA TYR A 5 -20.42 15.57 -22.34
C TYR A 5 -21.29 14.33 -22.52
N ILE A 6 -20.84 13.19 -21.99
CA ILE A 6 -21.69 12.00 -21.88
C ILE A 6 -22.76 12.34 -20.84
N VAL A 7 -23.98 12.65 -21.29
CA VAL A 7 -25.15 12.71 -20.42
C VAL A 7 -25.45 11.29 -19.97
N LEU A 8 -25.10 10.97 -18.72
CA LEU A 8 -25.45 9.72 -18.07
C LEU A 8 -26.95 9.71 -17.80
N THR A 9 -27.70 9.06 -18.70
CA THR A 9 -29.12 8.79 -18.47
C THR A 9 -29.27 7.76 -17.34
N PRO A 10 -30.40 7.78 -16.60
CA PRO A 10 -30.64 6.81 -15.52
C PRO A 10 -30.53 5.34 -15.97
N GLU A 11 -30.95 5.06 -17.20
CA GLU A 11 -30.86 3.73 -17.83
C GLU A 11 -29.41 3.28 -18.02
N LYS A 12 -28.56 4.17 -18.56
CA LYS A 12 -27.13 3.89 -18.78
C LYS A 12 -26.37 3.74 -17.47
N TYR A 13 -26.81 4.43 -16.41
CA TYR A 13 -26.26 4.27 -15.07
C TYR A 13 -26.60 2.89 -14.48
N GLU A 14 -27.83 2.43 -14.61
CA GLU A 14 -28.23 1.10 -14.14
C GLU A 14 -27.59 -0.03 -14.98
N GLU A 15 -27.41 0.15 -16.29
CA GLU A 15 -26.64 -0.77 -17.13
C GLU A 15 -25.17 -0.89 -16.68
N LEU A 16 -24.50 0.24 -16.43
CA LEU A 16 -23.13 0.25 -15.93
C LEU A 16 -23.01 -0.43 -14.56
N LYS A 17 -23.99 -0.23 -13.68
CA LYS A 17 -24.05 -0.86 -12.35
C LYS A 17 -24.31 -2.36 -12.44
N ALA A 18 -25.14 -2.81 -13.38
CA ALA A 18 -25.38 -4.22 -13.63
C ALA A 18 -24.12 -4.91 -14.20
N GLN A 19 -23.42 -4.25 -15.14
CA GLN A 19 -22.16 -4.72 -15.68
C GLN A 19 -21.09 -4.80 -14.58
N LEU A 20 -20.93 -3.77 -13.77
CA LEU A 20 -19.98 -3.75 -12.65
C LEU A 20 -20.27 -4.88 -11.64
N LYS A 21 -21.54 -5.15 -11.35
CA LYS A 21 -21.94 -6.24 -10.44
C LYS A 21 -21.63 -7.61 -11.01
N LYS A 22 -21.78 -7.78 -12.33
CA LYS A 22 -21.43 -9.02 -13.04
C LYS A 22 -19.92 -9.22 -13.07
N ASP A 23 -19.16 -8.18 -13.40
CA ASP A 23 -17.69 -8.22 -13.41
C ASP A 23 -17.14 -8.53 -12.01
N LEU A 24 -17.72 -7.95 -10.94
CA LEU A 24 -17.39 -8.26 -9.55
C LEU A 24 -17.79 -9.67 -9.09
N GLN A 25 -18.79 -10.29 -9.73
CA GLN A 25 -19.18 -11.68 -9.45
C GLN A 25 -18.31 -12.69 -10.21
N GLU A 26 -17.87 -12.33 -11.41
CA GLU A 26 -16.94 -13.12 -12.23
C GLU A 26 -15.49 -13.00 -11.71
N GLU A 27 -15.12 -11.86 -11.10
CA GLU A 27 -13.88 -11.67 -10.32
C GLU A 27 -13.94 -12.24 -8.89
N GLN A 28 -14.83 -13.20 -8.61
CA GLN A 28 -14.60 -14.14 -7.50
C GLN A 28 -13.44 -15.08 -7.84
N VAL A 29 -12.28 -14.50 -8.13
CA VAL A 29 -10.98 -15.15 -8.03
C VAL A 29 -10.93 -15.64 -6.58
N GLN A 30 -10.93 -16.96 -6.40
CA GLN A 30 -10.69 -17.57 -5.11
C GLN A 30 -9.50 -16.84 -4.47
N PRO A 31 -9.57 -16.40 -3.20
CA PRO A 31 -8.43 -15.82 -2.54
C PRO A 31 -7.33 -16.89 -2.53
N SER A 32 -6.41 -16.78 -3.48
CA SER A 32 -5.14 -17.48 -3.41
C SER A 32 -4.52 -17.02 -2.10
N TYR A 33 -4.28 -17.97 -1.20
CA TYR A 33 -3.74 -17.71 0.15
C TYR A 33 -2.40 -16.95 0.13
N SER A 34 -1.75 -16.79 -1.04
CA SER A 34 -0.62 -15.88 -1.23
C SER A 34 -1.03 -14.65 -2.05
N SER A 35 -1.50 -13.61 -1.39
CA SER A 35 -1.50 -12.26 -1.96
C SER A 35 -0.09 -11.69 -1.91
N ASP A 36 0.26 -10.77 -2.83
CA ASP A 36 1.57 -10.11 -2.77
C ASP A 36 1.76 -9.30 -1.48
N TRP A 37 0.64 -8.96 -0.83
CA TRP A 37 0.63 -8.39 0.52
C TRP A 37 1.28 -9.29 1.57
N GLU A 38 1.04 -10.60 1.56
CA GLU A 38 1.64 -11.49 2.56
C GLU A 38 3.17 -11.52 2.43
N LYS A 39 3.69 -11.39 1.20
CA LYS A 39 5.14 -11.25 0.95
C LYS A 39 5.66 -9.92 1.49
N ILE A 40 4.98 -8.82 1.17
CA ILE A 40 5.33 -7.47 1.66
C ILE A 40 5.31 -7.43 3.19
N LYS A 41 4.26 -7.97 3.81
CA LYS A 41 4.11 -8.02 5.26
C LYS A 41 5.26 -8.79 5.90
N ALA A 42 5.62 -9.95 5.37
CA ALA A 42 6.76 -10.71 5.87
C ALA A 42 8.09 -9.92 5.78
N MET A 43 8.31 -9.20 4.67
CA MET A 43 9.50 -8.34 4.52
C MET A 43 9.55 -7.22 5.57
N VAL A 44 8.42 -6.57 5.83
CA VAL A 44 8.31 -5.51 6.84
C VAL A 44 8.51 -6.11 8.25
N GLU A 45 7.92 -7.26 8.52
CA GLU A 45 8.07 -7.94 9.81
C GLU A 45 9.53 -8.32 10.10
N ASP A 46 10.24 -8.79 9.08
CA ASP A 46 11.68 -9.11 9.16
C ASP A 46 12.52 -7.85 9.40
N LYS A 47 12.33 -6.81 8.57
CA LYS A 47 13.08 -5.54 8.66
C LYS A 47 12.89 -4.82 10.01
N PHE A 48 11.69 -4.93 10.60
CA PHE A 48 11.35 -4.32 11.89
C PHE A 48 11.24 -5.36 13.02
N SER A 49 11.92 -6.50 12.89
CA SER A 49 11.90 -7.58 13.88
C SER A 49 12.31 -7.12 15.29
N ASP A 50 13.31 -6.23 15.38
CA ASP A 50 13.79 -5.63 16.62
C ASP A 50 12.86 -4.55 17.22
N THR A 51 11.82 -4.17 16.48
CA THR A 51 10.85 -3.16 16.94
C THR A 51 9.82 -3.79 17.87
N TYR A 52 9.49 -3.09 18.97
CA TYR A 52 8.44 -3.50 19.89
C TYR A 52 7.12 -3.79 19.15
N GLY A 53 6.50 -4.93 19.47
CA GLY A 53 5.40 -5.52 18.69
C GLY A 53 4.26 -4.55 18.32
N PRO A 54 3.74 -3.74 19.26
CA PRO A 54 2.73 -2.72 18.95
C PRO A 54 3.15 -1.68 17.91
N TYR A 55 4.41 -1.22 17.93
CA TYR A 55 4.90 -0.28 16.93
C TYR A 55 5.10 -0.96 15.57
N ARG A 56 5.60 -2.20 15.55
CA ARG A 56 5.69 -2.99 14.33
C ARG A 56 4.30 -3.18 13.69
N TYR A 57 3.28 -3.49 14.49
CA TYR A 57 1.90 -3.60 14.02
C TYR A 57 1.40 -2.27 13.41
N GLN A 58 1.69 -1.13 14.05
CA GLN A 58 1.32 0.19 13.52
C GLN A 58 2.01 0.50 12.19
N ILE A 59 3.29 0.13 12.04
CA ILE A 59 4.03 0.26 10.77
C ILE A 59 3.35 -0.55 9.67
N ILE A 60 3.02 -1.82 9.94
CA ILE A 60 2.33 -2.71 8.99
C ILE A 60 0.96 -2.13 8.59
N GLN A 61 0.17 -1.63 9.55
CA GLN A 61 -1.13 -1.00 9.26
C GLN A 61 -0.99 0.29 8.45
N GLY A 62 0.01 1.11 8.76
CA GLY A 62 0.32 2.33 8.01
C GLY A 62 0.68 2.02 6.56
N LEU A 63 1.60 1.06 6.33
CA LEU A 63 1.98 0.61 5.00
C LEU A 63 0.78 0.01 4.25
N SER A 64 -0.06 -0.77 4.92
CA SER A 64 -1.29 -1.30 4.33
C SER A 64 -2.23 -0.20 3.84
N ALA A 65 -2.37 0.89 4.59
CA ALA A 65 -3.16 2.04 4.18
C ALA A 65 -2.55 2.75 2.97
N VAL A 66 -1.23 3.00 3.00
CA VAL A 66 -0.51 3.65 1.89
C VAL A 66 -0.65 2.86 0.58
N ILE A 67 -0.47 1.54 0.62
CA ILE A 67 -0.60 0.68 -0.57
C ILE A 67 -2.02 0.72 -1.12
N ARG A 68 -3.04 0.60 -0.25
CA ARG A 68 -4.46 0.69 -0.68
C ARG A 68 -4.73 2.00 -1.41
N CYS A 69 -4.28 3.12 -0.84
CA CYS A 69 -4.45 4.43 -1.44
C CYS A 69 -3.62 4.61 -2.72
N GLY A 70 -2.37 4.16 -2.74
CA GLY A 70 -1.44 4.35 -3.86
C GLY A 70 -1.81 3.53 -5.09
N VAL A 71 -2.29 2.30 -4.89
CA VAL A 71 -2.67 1.39 -5.98
C VAL A 71 -4.17 1.48 -6.32
N GLY A 72 -4.96 2.20 -5.52
CA GLY A 72 -6.40 2.38 -5.76
C GLY A 72 -7.23 1.14 -5.44
N ILE A 73 -6.80 0.30 -4.50
CA ILE A 73 -7.49 -0.93 -4.12
C ILE A 73 -8.23 -0.78 -2.78
N SER A 74 -9.43 -1.34 -2.69
CA SER A 74 -10.24 -1.30 -1.47
C SER A 74 -9.70 -2.23 -0.38
N GLN A 75 -9.12 -3.38 -0.75
CA GLN A 75 -8.64 -4.37 0.19
C GLN A 75 -7.31 -4.97 -0.29
N ILE A 76 -6.35 -5.04 0.61
CA ILE A 76 -4.97 -5.43 0.29
C ILE A 76 -4.82 -6.91 -0.05
N ARG A 77 -5.80 -7.75 0.31
CA ARG A 77 -5.85 -9.17 -0.08
C ARG A 77 -6.04 -9.40 -1.58
N TYR A 78 -6.45 -8.36 -2.33
CA TYR A 78 -6.57 -8.41 -3.79
C TYR A 78 -5.30 -7.90 -4.50
N LEU A 79 -4.23 -7.65 -3.75
CA LEU A 79 -2.98 -7.17 -4.29
C LEU A 79 -2.26 -8.30 -5.05
N HIS A 80 -2.31 -8.23 -6.37
CA HIS A 80 -1.73 -9.20 -7.30
C HIS A 80 -1.23 -8.54 -8.58
N GLY A 81 -0.42 -9.26 -9.37
CA GLY A 81 -0.03 -8.84 -10.71
C GLY A 81 0.79 -7.55 -10.69
N ASP A 82 0.52 -6.65 -11.63
CA ASP A 82 1.28 -5.39 -11.74
C ASP A 82 1.01 -4.43 -10.56
N ALA A 83 -0.20 -4.45 -10.02
CA ALA A 83 -0.53 -3.76 -8.76
C ALA A 83 0.34 -4.27 -7.60
N GLY A 84 0.56 -5.59 -7.51
CA GLY A 84 1.46 -6.21 -6.55
C GLY A 84 2.91 -5.78 -6.72
N LYS A 85 3.42 -5.77 -7.95
CA LYS A 85 4.79 -5.30 -8.24
C LYS A 85 5.00 -3.84 -7.82
N GLN A 86 4.08 -2.96 -8.20
CA GLN A 86 4.13 -1.55 -7.83
C GLN A 86 4.10 -1.34 -6.31
N ALA A 87 3.29 -2.13 -5.60
CA ALA A 87 3.27 -2.08 -4.15
C ALA A 87 4.58 -2.55 -3.51
N VAL A 88 5.21 -3.59 -4.04
CA VAL A 88 6.53 -4.05 -3.56
C VAL A 88 7.58 -2.96 -3.77
N GLU A 89 7.66 -2.36 -4.96
CA GLU A 89 8.60 -1.28 -5.29
C GLU A 89 8.40 -0.07 -4.36
N MET A 90 7.15 0.37 -4.21
CA MET A 90 6.77 1.47 -3.34
C MET A 90 7.19 1.22 -1.88
N VAL A 91 6.93 0.01 -1.36
CA VAL A 91 7.28 -0.33 0.03
C VAL A 91 8.79 -0.37 0.22
N SER A 92 9.53 -0.95 -0.73
CA SER A 92 10.99 -0.95 -0.70
C SER A 92 11.55 0.47 -0.61
N GLU A 93 11.07 1.39 -1.46
CA GLU A 93 11.50 2.80 -1.41
C GLU A 93 11.14 3.47 -0.08
N ILE A 94 9.95 3.24 0.46
CA ILE A 94 9.54 3.80 1.75
C ILE A 94 10.48 3.31 2.86
N ILE A 95 10.80 2.02 2.89
CA ILE A 95 11.70 1.44 3.89
C ILE A 95 13.09 2.08 3.80
N GLU A 96 13.65 2.20 2.60
CA GLU A 96 14.95 2.83 2.38
C GLU A 96 14.97 4.28 2.87
N ARG A 97 13.92 5.05 2.57
CA ARG A 97 13.81 6.45 3.02
C ARG A 97 13.70 6.57 4.53
N LEU A 98 12.94 5.69 5.17
CA LEU A 98 12.83 5.65 6.64
C LEU A 98 14.18 5.33 7.30
N GLU A 99 14.97 4.44 6.70
CA GLU A 99 16.31 4.11 7.19
C GLU A 99 17.27 5.29 7.09
N VAL A 100 17.25 6.03 5.96
CA VAL A 100 18.03 7.27 5.80
C VAL A 100 17.67 8.29 6.88
N ILE A 101 16.37 8.56 7.07
CA ILE A 101 15.90 9.51 8.10
C ILE A 101 16.34 9.05 9.50
N GLY A 102 16.21 7.76 9.80
CA GLY A 102 16.62 7.19 11.07
C GLY A 102 18.12 7.31 11.33
N ASN A 103 18.95 7.22 10.29
CA ASN A 103 20.40 7.37 10.40
C ASN A 103 20.79 8.84 10.58
N THR A 104 20.23 9.76 9.80
CA THR A 104 20.47 11.21 9.94
C THR A 104 20.11 11.69 11.35
N LEU A 105 18.95 11.30 11.89
CA LEU A 105 18.53 11.67 13.25
C LEU A 105 19.45 11.12 14.35
N ARG A 106 20.08 9.96 14.13
CA ARG A 106 21.06 9.36 15.06
C ARG A 106 22.40 10.09 15.01
N GLU A 107 22.85 10.48 13.82
CA GLU A 107 24.07 11.26 13.63
C GLU A 107 23.95 12.63 14.28
N GLU A 108 22.85 13.36 14.05
CA GLU A 108 22.59 14.67 14.66
C GLU A 108 22.60 14.62 16.20
N LYS A 109 21.97 13.60 16.80
CA LYS A 109 21.98 13.41 18.26
C LYS A 109 23.37 13.10 18.81
N SER A 110 24.21 12.41 18.03
CA SER A 110 25.58 12.07 18.42
C SER A 110 26.49 13.30 18.35
N SER A 111 26.37 14.10 17.29
CA SER A 111 27.07 15.38 17.16
C SER A 111 26.71 16.36 18.27
N GLN A 112 25.43 16.46 18.65
CA GLN A 112 25.00 17.34 19.76
C GLN A 112 25.54 16.95 21.14
N ARG A 113 25.85 15.66 21.40
CA ARG A 113 26.45 15.25 22.68
C ARG A 113 27.92 15.65 22.80
N VAL A 114 28.68 15.61 21.70
CA VAL A 114 30.12 15.95 21.70
C VAL A 114 30.34 17.43 22.01
N PHE A 115 29.47 18.33 21.55
CA PHE A 115 29.58 19.78 21.82
C PHE A 115 29.21 20.22 23.25
N ARG A 116 28.69 19.31 24.09
CA ARG A 116 28.33 19.60 25.49
C ARG A 116 29.29 18.98 26.52
N SER A 117 30.39 18.38 26.05
CA SER A 117 31.48 17.83 26.87
C SER A 117 32.65 18.80 26.89
#